data_AF-A0A2I6SWP0-F1
#
_entry.id   AF-A0A2I6SWP0-F1
#
_cell.length_a   1.000
_cell.length_b   1.000
_cell.length_c   1.000
_cell.angle_alpha   90.00
_cell.angle_beta   90.00
_cell.angle_gamma   90.00
#
_symmetry.space_group_name_H-M   'P 1'
#
loop_
_entity.id
_entity.type
_entity.pdbx_description
1 polymer ?
#
loop_
_entity_poly.entity_id
_entity_poly.type
_entity_poly.pdbx_seq_one_letter_code
_entity_poly.pdbx_strand_id
1 'polypeptide(L)'
;MNALKENKKQVSFFETFFKNHPIKNDVFVIEANEKYFFFEYDTVISMINNFSQKEQDYIRRQLQLYNYLRQDLSICLMQIATDYVRRLIGEHKKTECRILPLHSIYNHS
;
A
#
# COMPACT_ATOMS: atom_id res chain seq x y z
N MET A 1 -22.42 38.94 6.25
CA MET A 1 -21.24 38.24 6.77
C MET A 1 -20.91 37.11 5.81
N ASN A 2 -19.87 37.26 5.01
CA ASN A 2 -19.35 36.17 4.19
C ASN A 2 -18.69 35.18 5.14
N ALA A 3 -19.42 34.11 5.48
CA ALA A 3 -18.79 32.94 6.05
C ALA A 3 -17.86 32.38 4.97
N LEU A 4 -16.58 32.77 5.06
CA LEU A 4 -15.46 32.00 4.53
C LEU A 4 -15.68 30.58 5.02
N LYS A 5 -16.31 29.75 4.18
CA LYS A 5 -16.27 28.31 4.32
C LYS A 5 -14.79 27.97 4.18
N GLU A 6 -14.09 27.94 5.31
CA GLU A 6 -12.81 27.28 5.39
C GLU A 6 -13.02 25.91 4.78
N ASN A 7 -12.52 25.72 3.56
CA ASN A 7 -12.30 24.42 2.96
C ASN A 7 -11.24 23.74 3.83
N LYS A 8 -11.62 23.32 5.05
CA LYS A 8 -10.86 22.35 5.81
C LYS A 8 -10.87 21.11 4.94
N LYS A 9 -9.81 20.93 4.13
CA LYS A 9 -9.52 19.67 3.45
C LYS A 9 -9.76 18.59 4.49
N GLN A 10 -10.80 17.80 4.29
CA GLN A 10 -11.12 16.71 5.18
C GLN A 10 -9.90 15.80 5.16
N VAL A 11 -9.13 15.80 6.25
CA VAL A 11 -7.89 15.01 6.34
C VAL A 11 -8.26 13.57 6.06
N SER A 12 -7.55 12.93 5.13
CA SER A 12 -7.94 11.60 4.70
C SER A 12 -7.80 10.62 5.87
N PHE A 13 -8.63 9.58 5.89
CA PHE A 13 -8.49 8.51 6.89
C PHE A 13 -7.05 7.99 6.94
N PHE A 14 -6.44 7.77 5.77
CA PHE A 14 -5.09 7.22 5.65
C PHE A 14 -4.03 8.17 6.20
N GLU A 15 -4.11 9.46 5.88
CA GLU A 15 -3.20 10.48 6.43
C GLU A 15 -3.24 10.48 7.97
N THR A 16 -4.44 10.47 8.55
CA THR A 16 -4.60 10.45 10.01
C THR A 16 -4.12 9.13 10.61
N PHE A 17 -4.44 8.01 9.95
CA PHE A 17 -4.09 6.67 10.42
C PHE A 17 -2.58 6.46 10.49
N PHE A 18 -1.84 6.75 9.42
CA PHE A 18 -0.39 6.54 9.37
C PHE A 18 0.39 7.59 10.18
N LYS A 19 -0.19 8.78 10.43
CA LYS A 19 0.37 9.71 11.41
C LYS A 19 0.37 9.15 12.84
N ASN A 20 -0.68 8.40 13.20
CA ASN A 20 -0.82 7.80 14.53
C ASN A 20 -0.13 6.43 14.65
N HIS A 21 0.10 5.76 13.52
CA HIS A 21 0.75 4.45 13.45
C HIS A 21 1.90 4.53 12.42
N PRO A 22 3.00 5.23 12.78
CA PRO A 22 4.09 5.46 11.83
C PRO A 22 4.76 4.14 11.46
N ILE A 23 5.04 4.00 10.17
CA ILE A 23 5.79 2.88 9.61
C ILE A 23 7.13 3.45 9.16
N LYS A 24 8.23 2.77 9.51
CA LYS A 24 9.55 3.15 9.00
C LYS A 24 9.55 2.93 7.50
N ASN A 25 9.78 3.98 6.71
CA ASN A 25 9.87 3.84 5.27
C ASN A 25 11.07 2.93 4.92
N ASP A 26 10.81 1.93 4.08
CA ASP A 26 11.77 0.95 3.58
C ASP A 26 11.32 0.50 2.19
N VAL A 27 12.23 -0.12 1.45
CA VAL A 27 12.01 -0.59 0.08
C VAL A 27 11.80 -2.10 0.08
N PHE A 28 10.75 -2.53 -0.60
CA PHE A 28 10.53 -3.94 -0.91
C PHE A 28 10.30 -4.14 -2.40
N VAL A 29 10.51 -5.38 -2.84
CA VAL A 29 10.44 -5.75 -4.24
C VAL A 29 9.33 -6.79 -4.40
N ILE A 30 8.49 -6.59 -5.40
CA ILE A 30 7.56 -7.61 -5.85
C ILE A 30 8.07 -8.14 -7.18
N GLU A 31 8.43 -9.41 -7.23
CA GLU A 31 8.67 -10.13 -8.46
C GLU A 31 7.35 -10.72 -8.97
N ALA A 32 7.00 -10.43 -10.23
CA ALA A 32 5.85 -11.04 -10.87
C ALA A 32 6.05 -11.11 -12.39
N ASN A 33 5.86 -12.30 -12.97
CA ASN A 33 6.04 -12.57 -14.40
C ASN A 33 7.41 -12.12 -14.92
N GLU A 34 8.48 -12.53 -14.21
CA GLU A 34 9.89 -12.20 -14.52
C GLU A 34 10.19 -10.69 -14.54
N LYS A 35 9.29 -9.87 -13.99
CA LYS A 35 9.46 -8.43 -13.82
C LYS A 35 9.56 -8.11 -12.33
N TYR A 36 10.37 -7.10 -12.02
CA TYR A 36 10.55 -6.60 -10.66
C TYR A 36 9.86 -5.23 -10.52
N PHE A 37 9.06 -5.09 -9.47
CA PHE A 37 8.37 -3.87 -9.09
C PHE A 37 8.89 -3.42 -7.73
N PHE A 38 9.40 -2.20 -7.67
CA PHE A 38 9.99 -1.63 -6.46
C PHE A 38 8.99 -0.71 -5.79
N PHE A 39 8.81 -0.86 -4.48
CA PHE A 39 7.90 -0.04 -3.69
C PHE A 39 8.58 0.44 -2.42
N GLU A 40 8.37 1.72 -2.14
CA GLU A 40 8.52 2.30 -0.81
C GLU A 40 7.17 2.30 -0.09
N TYR A 41 7.15 2.12 1.23
CA TYR A 41 5.90 2.17 2.01
C TYR A 41 5.15 3.49 1.83
N ASP A 42 5.86 4.62 1.81
CA ASP A 42 5.25 5.93 1.58
C ASP A 42 4.60 6.04 0.19
N THR A 43 5.21 5.40 -0.81
CA THR A 43 4.65 5.32 -2.16
C THR A 43 3.36 4.50 -2.17
N VAL A 44 3.31 3.37 -1.46
CA VAL A 44 2.07 2.57 -1.32
C VAL A 44 0.97 3.40 -0.64
N ILE A 45 1.30 4.12 0.44
CA ILE A 45 0.35 4.98 1.16
C ILE A 45 -0.22 6.06 0.23
N SER A 46 0.64 6.72 -0.53
CA SER A 46 0.23 7.73 -1.52
C SER A 46 -0.67 7.12 -2.61
N MET A 47 -0.31 5.93 -3.10
CA MET A 47 -1.05 5.22 -4.14
C MET A 47 -2.49 4.89 -3.72
N ILE A 48 -2.73 4.54 -2.45
CA ILE A 48 -4.07 4.22 -1.92
C ILE A 48 -5.06 5.36 -2.16
N ASN A 49 -4.60 6.62 -2.11
CA ASN A 49 -5.46 7.79 -2.35
C ASN A 49 -6.02 7.85 -3.78
N ASN A 50 -5.38 7.16 -4.73
CA ASN A 50 -5.79 7.12 -6.14
C ASN A 50 -6.69 5.91 -6.46
N PHE A 51 -6.95 5.03 -5.50
CA PHE A 51 -7.84 3.88 -5.70
C PHE A 51 -9.32 4.29 -5.66
N SER A 52 -10.19 3.45 -6.19
CA SER A 52 -11.64 3.65 -6.10
C SER A 52 -12.11 3.63 -4.65
N GLN A 53 -13.25 4.27 -4.37
CA GLN A 53 -13.81 4.31 -3.00
C GLN A 53 -14.01 2.92 -2.40
N LYS A 54 -14.44 1.95 -3.22
CA LYS A 54 -14.64 0.55 -2.79
C LYS A 54 -13.33 -0.10 -2.34
N GLU A 55 -12.24 0.16 -3.06
CA GLU A 55 -10.90 -0.34 -2.71
C GLU A 55 -10.36 0.36 -1.47
N GLN A 56 -10.51 1.67 -1.37
CA GLN A 56 -10.15 2.42 -0.17
C GLN A 56 -10.90 1.92 1.07
N ASP A 57 -12.20 1.65 0.96
CA ASP A 57 -13.00 1.11 2.06
C ASP A 57 -12.56 -0.31 2.46
N TYR A 58 -12.18 -1.14 1.49
CA TYR A 58 -11.59 -2.46 1.76
C TYR A 58 -10.25 -2.33 2.50
N ILE A 59 -9.36 -1.46 2.02
CA ILE A 59 -8.05 -1.22 2.62
C ILE A 59 -8.17 -0.63 4.02
N ARG A 60 -9.12 0.29 4.23
CA ARG A 60 -9.44 0.83 5.57
C ARG A 60 -9.75 -0.29 6.56
N ARG A 61 -10.59 -1.25 6.18
CA ARG A 61 -10.95 -2.39 7.03
C ARG A 61 -9.74 -3.29 7.32
N GLN A 62 -8.88 -3.53 6.33
CA GLN A 62 -7.64 -4.30 6.51
C GLN A 62 -6.70 -3.62 7.50
N LEU A 63 -6.41 -2.33 7.32
CA LEU A 63 -5.54 -1.56 8.21
C LEU A 63 -6.06 -1.51 9.65
N GLN A 64 -7.37 -1.31 9.82
CA GLN A 64 -8.00 -1.33 11.14
C GLN A 64 -7.89 -2.71 11.80
N LEU A 65 -8.06 -3.79 11.05
CA LEU A 65 -7.92 -5.16 11.55
C LEU A 65 -6.48 -5.45 11.97
N TYR A 66 -5.50 -5.15 11.12
CA TYR A 66 -4.08 -5.31 11.45
C TYR A 66 -3.71 -4.54 12.71
N ASN A 67 -4.14 -3.29 12.83
CA ASN A 67 -3.88 -2.47 14.01
C ASN A 67 -4.54 -3.04 15.27
N TYR A 68 -5.81 -3.47 15.17
CA TYR A 68 -6.53 -4.09 16.27
C TYR A 68 -5.83 -5.36 16.78
N LEU A 69 -5.31 -6.16 15.86
CA LEU A 69 -4.54 -7.38 16.16
C LEU A 69 -3.08 -7.10 16.53
N ARG A 70 -2.63 -5.84 16.54
CA ARG A 70 -1.23 -5.41 16.73
C ARG A 70 -0.26 -6.11 15.76
N GLN A 71 -0.72 -6.41 14.56
CA GLN A 71 0.09 -6.96 13.49
C GLN A 71 0.90 -5.85 12.82
N ASP A 72 1.99 -6.26 12.15
CA ASP A 72 2.84 -5.34 11.43
C ASP A 72 2.09 -4.76 10.20
N LEU A 73 1.87 -3.44 10.22
CA LEU A 73 1.21 -2.72 9.13
C LEU A 73 2.04 -2.72 7.84
N SER A 74 3.36 -2.93 7.93
CA SER A 74 4.24 -3.08 6.77
C SER A 74 3.81 -4.26 5.90
N ILE A 75 3.38 -5.37 6.54
CA ILE A 75 2.86 -6.56 5.87
C ILE A 75 1.55 -6.24 5.15
N CYS A 76 0.67 -5.46 5.79
CA CYS A 76 -0.58 -5.01 5.16
C CYS A 76 -0.30 -4.17 3.90
N LEU A 77 0.67 -3.25 3.96
CA LEU A 77 1.09 -2.46 2.81
C LEU A 77 1.70 -3.32 1.69
N MET A 78 2.53 -4.32 2.04
CA MET A 78 3.07 -5.26 1.06
C MET A 78 1.97 -6.06 0.36
N GLN A 79 0.93 -6.48 1.08
CA GLN A 79 -0.24 -7.16 0.50
C GLN A 79 -1.01 -6.25 -0.46
N ILE A 80 -1.23 -4.99 -0.08
CA ILE A 80 -1.90 -3.99 -0.93
C ILE A 80 -1.12 -3.79 -2.24
N ALA A 81 0.21 -3.61 -2.15
CA ALA A 81 1.07 -3.46 -3.32
C ALA A 81 1.09 -4.72 -4.19
N THR A 82 1.08 -5.91 -3.57
CA THR A 82 1.04 -7.19 -4.28
C THR A 82 -0.27 -7.36 -5.05
N ASP A 83 -1.41 -7.01 -4.45
CA ASP A 83 -2.70 -7.04 -5.12
C ASP A 83 -2.76 -6.04 -6.28
N TYR A 84 -2.16 -4.85 -6.11
CA TYR A 84 -2.02 -3.87 -7.18
C TYR A 84 -1.19 -4.42 -8.36
N VAL A 85 -0.01 -4.98 -8.11
CA VAL A 85 0.83 -5.59 -9.16
C VAL A 85 0.12 -6.74 -9.86
N ARG A 86 -0.58 -7.59 -9.10
CA ARG A 86 -1.36 -8.71 -9.68
C ARG A 86 -2.41 -8.22 -10.67
N ARG A 87 -3.10 -7.12 -10.35
CA ARG A 87 -4.09 -6.50 -11.25
C ARG A 87 -3.45 -5.85 -12.48
N LEU A 88 -2.26 -5.26 -12.33
CA LEU A 88 -1.53 -4.66 -13.46
C LEU A 88 -1.09 -5.71 -14.50
N ILE A 89 -0.68 -6.91 -14.06
CA ILE A 89 -0.17 -7.97 -14.95
C ILE A 89 -1.31 -8.74 -15.65
N GLY A 90 -2.55 -8.62 -15.13
CA GLY A 90 -3.77 -9.19 -15.71
C GLY A 90 -4.21 -10.51 -15.08
N GLU A 91 -5.52 -10.75 -15.05
CA GLU A 91 -6.16 -11.90 -14.38
C GLU A 91 -5.90 -13.27 -15.06
N HIS A 92 -5.40 -13.28 -16.30
CA HIS A 92 -5.42 -14.47 -17.16
C HIS A 92 -4.22 -15.42 -16.99
N LYS A 93 -3.24 -15.11 -16.16
CA LYS A 93 -2.22 -16.08 -15.73
C LYS A 93 -2.18 -16.08 -14.21
N LYS A 94 -2.23 -17.26 -13.60
CA LYS A 94 -1.91 -17.46 -12.17
C LYS A 94 -0.42 -17.12 -11.98
N THR A 95 -0.11 -15.83 -11.93
CA THR A 95 1.24 -15.35 -11.71
C THR A 95 1.46 -15.25 -10.22
N GLU A 96 2.35 -16.10 -9.70
CA GLU A 96 2.85 -15.94 -8.33
C GLU A 96 3.55 -14.59 -8.24
N CYS A 97 3.13 -13.77 -7.27
CA CYS A 97 3.85 -12.58 -6.87
C CYS A 97 4.69 -12.94 -5.65
N ARG A 98 6.00 -12.71 -5.71
CA ARG A 98 6.91 -12.99 -4.60
C ARG A 98 7.44 -11.69 -4.04
N ILE A 99 7.34 -11.52 -2.73
CA ILE A 99 7.92 -10.36 -2.07
C ILE A 99 9.35 -10.72 -1.69
N LEU A 100 10.30 -9.95 -2.21
CA LEU A 100 11.71 -10.16 -2.01
C LEU A 100 12.30 -9.00 -1.18
N PRO A 101 13.19 -9.30 -0.22
CA PRO A 101 14.10 -8.29 0.31
C PRO A 101 14.89 -7.64 -0.81
N LEU A 102 15.17 -6.33 -0.71
CA LEU A 102 15.91 -5.59 -1.74
C LEU A 102 17.27 -6.26 -2.07
N HIS A 103 17.94 -6.80 -1.06
CA HIS A 103 19.24 -7.46 -1.22
C HIS A 103 19.18 -8.76 -2.03
N SER A 104 18.01 -9.38 -2.17
CA SER A 104 17.85 -10.64 -2.91
C SER A 104 18.01 -10.48 -4.42
N ILE A 105 17.86 -9.27 -4.97
CA ILE A 105 18.06 -9.02 -6.41
C ILE A 105 19.54 -9.16 -6.80
N TYR A 106 20.47 -8.77 -5.92
CA TYR A 106 21.91 -8.76 -6.24
C TYR A 106 22.54 -10.14 -6.39
N ASN A 107 21.83 -11.21 -5.99
CA ASN A 107 22.34 -12.58 -6.10
C ASN A 107 21.83 -13.33 -7.35
N HIS A 108 21.01 -12.69 -8.18
CA HIS A 108 20.44 -13.28 -9.40
C HIS A 108 21.09 -12.78 -10.71
N SER A 109 22.17 -12.02 -10.61
CA SER A 109 22.95 -11.45 -11.73
C SER A 109 24.19 -12.28 -12.06
#